data_AF-A0A3B1A5C4-F1
#
_entry.id   AF-A0A3B1A5C4-F1
#
_cell.length_a   1.000
_cell.length_b   1.000
_cell.length_c   1.000
_cell.angle_alpha   90.00
_cell.angle_beta   90.00
_cell.angle_gamma   90.00
#
_symmetry.space_group_name_H-M   'P 1'
#
loop_
_entity.id
_entity.type
_entity.pdbx_description
1 polymer ?
#
loop_
_entity_poly.entity_id
_entity_poly.type
_entity_poly.pdbx_seq_one_letter_code
_entity_poly.pdbx_strand_id
1 'polypeptide(L)'
;MHLSIATSAYAEERRLLLITKPDYKPSPLDKNELRRLFLGIPVYRKGERLIPLVNKSGDLCYQVFLQSILGMSQKRYERVLVSGFYRQGVRSPTVYTSQDNLLLDLKNKKLGISFLFDNDSGEEKNFNVVQEIWVSDTP
;
A
#
# COMPACT_ATOMS: atom_id res chain seq x y z
N MET A 1 -23.33 29.19 31.54
CA MET A 1 -22.78 27.85 31.25
C MET A 1 -23.17 27.45 29.85
N HIS A 2 -22.24 27.46 28.90
CA HIS A 2 -22.36 26.72 27.63
C HIS A 2 -21.00 26.03 27.45
N LEU A 3 -20.94 24.73 27.74
CA LEU A 3 -19.78 23.91 27.40
C LEU A 3 -19.90 23.57 25.90
N SER A 4 -19.09 24.22 25.07
CA SER A 4 -18.84 23.73 23.71
C SER A 4 -17.94 22.52 23.81
N ILE A 5 -18.51 21.32 23.62
CA ILE A 5 -17.72 20.11 23.39
C ILE A 5 -17.14 20.24 21.99
N ALA A 6 -15.89 20.70 21.90
CA ALA A 6 -15.10 20.50 20.71
C ALA A 6 -14.88 18.98 20.61
N THR A 7 -15.66 18.32 19.77
CA THR A 7 -15.29 17.01 19.24
C THR A 7 -14.03 17.24 18.43
N SER A 8 -12.88 17.13 19.10
CA SER A 8 -11.63 16.80 18.43
C SER A 8 -11.88 15.44 17.80
N ALA A 9 -12.27 15.42 16.54
CA ALA A 9 -12.19 14.22 15.74
C ALA A 9 -10.75 13.75 15.91
N TYR A 10 -10.59 12.61 16.57
CA TYR A 10 -9.29 11.99 16.76
C TYR A 10 -8.67 11.85 15.36
N ALA A 11 -7.75 12.76 15.05
CA ALA A 11 -6.72 12.56 14.07
C ALA A 11 -5.84 11.45 14.65
N GLU A 12 -6.36 10.21 14.60
CA GLU A 12 -5.55 9.05 14.88
C GLU A 12 -4.41 9.08 13.87
N GLU A 13 -3.16 9.15 14.35
CA GLU A 13 -1.98 8.96 13.52
C GLU A 13 -2.08 7.59 12.84
N ARG A 14 -2.68 7.56 11.64
CA ARG A 14 -2.90 6.33 10.90
C ARG A 14 -1.61 5.93 10.22
N ARG A 15 -1.04 4.82 10.68
CA ARG A 15 0.18 4.24 10.08
C ARG A 15 -0.21 3.32 8.95
N LEU A 16 0.30 3.62 7.76
CA LEU A 16 0.17 2.72 6.62
C LEU A 16 1.33 1.73 6.67
N LEU A 17 1.02 0.46 6.85
CA LEU A 17 2.00 -0.61 6.87
C LEU A 17 2.24 -1.10 5.44
N LEU A 18 3.50 -1.21 5.06
CA LEU A 18 3.88 -2.01 3.90
C LEU A 18 4.11 -3.45 4.37
N ILE A 19 3.42 -4.40 3.75
CA ILE A 19 3.36 -5.79 4.25
C ILE A 19 3.79 -6.80 3.18
N THR A 20 4.23 -7.95 3.66
CA THR A 20 4.58 -9.11 2.85
C THR A 20 4.26 -10.42 3.59
N LYS A 21 4.52 -11.57 2.97
CA LYS A 21 4.31 -12.87 3.61
C LYS A 21 5.17 -13.04 4.88
N PRO A 22 4.72 -13.82 5.89
CA PRO A 22 5.36 -13.88 7.21
C PRO A 22 6.85 -14.25 7.22
N ASP A 23 7.27 -15.13 6.31
CA ASP A 23 8.63 -15.66 6.23
C ASP A 23 9.57 -14.82 5.36
N TYR A 24 9.07 -13.76 4.70
CA TYR A 24 9.88 -12.86 3.88
C TYR A 24 10.19 -11.56 4.63
N LYS A 25 11.48 -11.26 4.77
CA LYS A 25 12.00 -10.07 5.46
C LYS A 25 12.90 -9.26 4.52
N PRO A 26 12.34 -8.53 3.54
CA PRO A 26 13.12 -7.67 2.68
C PRO A 26 13.65 -6.46 3.45
N SER A 27 14.72 -5.85 2.96
CA SER A 27 15.09 -4.51 3.38
C SER A 27 13.99 -3.52 2.98
N PRO A 28 13.78 -2.43 3.75
CA PRO A 28 12.88 -1.35 3.37
C PRO A 28 13.12 -0.86 1.94
N LEU A 29 12.06 -0.32 1.34
CA LEU A 29 12.04 0.32 0.04
C LEU A 29 12.12 1.83 0.24
N ASP A 30 12.98 2.49 -0.52
CA ASP A 30 12.97 3.94 -0.57
C ASP A 30 11.71 4.47 -1.30
N LYS A 31 11.49 5.79 -1.22
CA LYS A 31 10.30 6.44 -1.82
C LYS A 31 10.21 6.21 -3.34
N ASN A 32 11.34 6.21 -4.04
CA ASN A 32 11.39 6.00 -5.49
C ASN A 32 11.11 4.54 -5.84
N GLU A 33 11.66 3.59 -5.09
CA GLU A 33 11.40 2.18 -5.25
C GLU A 33 9.93 1.83 -5.00
N LEU A 34 9.32 2.35 -3.93
CA LEU A 34 7.89 2.18 -3.64
C LEU A 34 7.04 2.69 -4.80
N ARG A 35 7.29 3.92 -5.24
CA ARG A 35 6.57 4.52 -6.35
C ARG A 35 6.72 3.69 -7.62
N ARG A 36 7.94 3.27 -7.96
CA ARG A 36 8.21 2.45 -9.15
C ARG A 36 7.48 1.12 -9.08
N LEU A 37 7.58 0.42 -7.96
CA LEU A 37 6.94 -0.87 -7.72
C LEU A 37 5.44 -0.81 -8.00
N PHE A 38 4.74 0.15 -7.41
CA PHE A 38 3.30 0.29 -7.59
C PHE A 38 2.89 0.95 -8.91
N LEU A 39 3.82 1.54 -9.67
CA LEU A 39 3.59 1.91 -11.07
C LEU A 39 3.85 0.75 -12.05
N GLY A 40 4.14 -0.46 -11.54
CA GLY A 40 4.43 -1.66 -12.33
C GLY A 40 5.88 -1.75 -12.83
N ILE A 41 6.71 -0.74 -12.53
CA ILE A 41 8.12 -0.73 -12.92
C ILE A 41 8.88 -1.75 -12.04
N PRO A 42 9.69 -2.65 -12.63
CA PRO A 42 10.37 -3.69 -11.88
C PRO A 42 11.29 -3.15 -10.76
N VAL A 43 11.09 -3.68 -9.57
CA VAL A 43 11.98 -3.52 -8.41
C VAL A 43 12.44 -4.90 -7.97
N TYR A 44 13.72 -5.02 -7.65
CA TYR A 44 14.36 -6.30 -7.33
C TYR A 44 14.91 -6.31 -5.91
N ARG A 45 14.89 -7.49 -5.30
CA ARG A 45 15.58 -7.79 -4.04
C ARG A 45 16.30 -9.12 -4.21
N LYS A 46 17.61 -9.13 -3.98
CA LYS A 46 18.47 -10.33 -4.16
C LYS A 46 18.29 -11.01 -5.52
N GLY A 47 18.14 -10.22 -6.60
CA GLY A 47 17.95 -10.72 -7.97
C GLY A 47 16.53 -11.15 -8.32
N GLU A 48 15.59 -11.17 -7.36
CA GLU A 48 14.20 -11.55 -7.61
C GLU A 48 13.27 -10.34 -7.67
N ARG A 49 12.28 -10.40 -8.56
CA ARG A 49 11.33 -9.29 -8.79
C ARG A 49 10.24 -9.27 -7.72
N LEU A 50 10.03 -8.10 -7.11
CA LEU A 50 8.90 -7.84 -6.21
C LEU A 50 7.58 -7.76 -6.99
N ILE A 51 6.51 -8.25 -6.37
CA ILE A 51 5.18 -8.33 -6.99
C ILE A 51 4.24 -7.36 -6.25
N PRO A 52 3.84 -6.23 -6.85
CA PRO A 52 2.92 -5.30 -6.22
C PRO A 52 1.49 -5.86 -6.21
N LEU A 53 0.86 -5.83 -5.04
CA LEU A 53 -0.57 -6.11 -4.83
C LEU A 53 -1.21 -4.85 -4.26
N VAL A 54 -2.25 -4.34 -4.92
CA VAL A 54 -2.90 -3.09 -4.53
C VAL A 54 -4.11 -3.42 -3.67
N ASN A 55 -4.11 -2.92 -2.43
CA ASN A 55 -5.24 -3.01 -1.55
C ASN A 55 -6.27 -1.89 -1.83
N LYS A 56 -7.46 -2.28 -2.28
CA LYS A 56 -8.62 -1.41 -2.49
C LYS A 56 -9.84 -1.94 -1.72
N SER A 57 -9.63 -2.66 -0.63
CA SER A 57 -10.72 -3.13 0.24
C SER A 57 -11.30 -2.02 1.12
N GLY A 58 -10.50 -0.99 1.43
CA GLY A 58 -10.91 0.19 2.18
C GLY A 58 -10.58 1.47 1.41
N ASP A 59 -11.60 2.30 1.16
CA ASP A 59 -11.45 3.52 0.35
C ASP A 59 -10.41 4.49 0.92
N LEU A 60 -10.42 4.69 2.24
CA LEU A 60 -9.46 5.56 2.92
C LEU A 60 -8.02 5.03 2.80
N CYS A 61 -7.81 3.73 3.03
CA CYS A 61 -6.49 3.10 2.94
C CYS A 61 -5.91 3.26 1.53
N TYR A 62 -6.75 3.04 0.52
CA TYR A 62 -6.38 3.25 -0.87
C TYR A 62 -6.07 4.73 -1.20
N GLN A 63 -6.87 5.67 -0.71
CA GLN A 63 -6.63 7.10 -0.91
C GLN A 63 -5.32 7.56 -0.25
N VAL A 64 -5.04 7.10 0.97
CA VAL A 64 -3.80 7.41 1.68
C VAL A 64 -2.59 6.80 0.97
N PHE A 65 -2.71 5.58 0.44
CA PHE A 65 -1.69 4.99 -0.44
C PHE A 65 -1.40 5.87 -1.66
N LEU A 66 -2.44 6.32 -2.36
CA LEU A 66 -2.31 7.16 -3.55
C LEU A 66 -1.57 8.48 -3.25
N GLN A 67 -1.85 9.10 -2.10
CA GLN A 67 -1.18 10.35 -1.72
C GLN A 67 0.22 10.12 -1.15
N SER A 68 0.36 9.21 -0.19
CA SER A 68 1.60 9.05 0.60
C SER A 68 2.70 8.31 -0.17
N ILE A 69 2.32 7.29 -0.95
CA ILE A 69 3.27 6.50 -1.75
C ILE A 69 3.37 7.05 -3.17
N LEU A 70 2.23 7.30 -3.80
CA LEU A 70 2.20 7.67 -5.22
C LEU A 70 2.13 9.18 -5.48
N GLY A 71 1.90 10.03 -4.48
CA GLY A 71 1.80 11.49 -4.66
C GLY A 71 0.90 11.89 -5.84
N MET A 72 -0.21 11.19 -6.04
CA MET A 72 -1.11 11.43 -7.17
C MET A 72 -2.55 11.01 -6.88
N SER A 73 -3.50 11.64 -7.58
CA SER A 73 -4.88 11.21 -7.55
C SER A 73 -5.09 9.86 -8.23
N GLN A 74 -6.19 9.18 -7.88
CA GLN A 74 -6.61 7.92 -8.52
C GLN A 74 -6.67 8.03 -10.04
N LYS A 75 -7.32 9.09 -10.56
CA LYS A 75 -7.44 9.33 -12.00
C LYS A 75 -6.08 9.43 -12.69
N ARG A 76 -5.09 10.06 -12.04
CA ARG A 76 -3.73 10.15 -12.57
C ARG A 76 -3.03 8.80 -12.51
N TYR A 77 -3.19 8.06 -11.42
CA TYR A 77 -2.62 6.72 -11.27
C TYR A 77 -3.13 5.74 -12.35
N GLU A 78 -4.44 5.67 -12.54
CA GLU A 78 -5.06 4.84 -13.58
C GLU A 78 -4.57 5.23 -14.98
N ARG A 79 -4.49 6.53 -15.28
CA ARG A 79 -3.96 7.02 -16.56
C ARG A 79 -2.51 6.62 -16.78
N VAL A 80 -1.66 6.69 -15.74
CA VAL A 80 -0.25 6.29 -15.83
C VAL A 80 -0.12 4.80 -16.06
N LEU A 81 -0.90 3.96 -15.36
CA LEU A 81 -0.90 2.51 -15.57
C LEU A 81 -1.30 2.15 -17.00
N VAL A 82 -2.39 2.73 -17.50
CA VAL A 82 -2.85 2.52 -18.88
C VAL A 82 -1.76 2.94 -19.88
N SER A 83 -1.22 4.15 -19.74
CA SER A 83 -0.16 4.63 -20.64
C SER A 83 1.12 3.78 -20.55
N GLY A 84 1.49 3.31 -19.36
CA GLY A 84 2.67 2.47 -19.15
C GLY A 84 2.53 1.10 -19.80
N PHE A 85 1.34 0.49 -19.69
CA PHE A 85 1.01 -0.74 -20.39
C PHE A 85 1.15 -0.59 -21.91
N TYR A 86 0.53 0.44 -22.48
CA TYR A 86 0.57 0.68 -23.93
C TYR A 86 1.96 1.00 -24.48
N ARG A 87 2.77 1.77 -23.74
CA ARG A 87 4.07 2.27 -24.26
C ARG A 87 5.25 1.34 -23.96
N GLN A 88 5.20 0.61 -22.85
CA GLN A 88 6.36 -0.10 -22.30
C GLN A 88 6.05 -1.56 -21.95
N GLY A 89 4.83 -2.04 -22.20
CA GLY A 89 4.42 -3.40 -21.83
C GLY A 89 4.42 -3.62 -20.31
N VAL A 90 4.37 -2.54 -19.52
CA VAL A 90 4.38 -2.62 -18.06
C VAL A 90 3.08 -3.25 -17.59
N ARG A 91 3.16 -4.39 -16.90
CA ARG A 91 2.00 -5.02 -16.28
C ARG A 91 1.52 -4.19 -15.10
N SER A 92 0.24 -3.83 -15.13
CA SER A 92 -0.43 -3.22 -13.98
C SER A 92 -0.39 -4.16 -12.77
N PRO A 93 -0.24 -3.62 -11.55
CA PRO A 93 -0.41 -4.40 -10.32
C PRO A 93 -1.78 -5.08 -10.25
N THR A 94 -1.84 -6.24 -9.59
CA THR A 94 -3.12 -6.88 -9.27
C THR A 94 -3.83 -6.06 -8.20
N VAL A 95 -5.12 -5.81 -8.38
CA VAL A 95 -5.95 -5.01 -7.45
C VAL A 95 -6.90 -5.94 -6.70
N TYR A 96 -7.00 -5.76 -5.39
CA TYR A 96 -7.87 -6.52 -4.51
C TYR A 96 -8.90 -5.59 -3.87
N THR A 97 -10.18 -5.93 -3.99
CA THR A 97 -11.29 -5.22 -3.31
C THR A 97 -11.73 -5.93 -2.02
N SER A 98 -11.10 -7.05 -1.68
CA SER A 98 -11.31 -7.79 -0.43
C SER A 98 -9.96 -8.00 0.25
N GLN A 99 -9.89 -7.62 1.53
CA GLN A 99 -8.67 -7.78 2.33
C GLN A 99 -8.32 -9.26 2.53
N ASP A 100 -9.32 -10.12 2.73
CA ASP A 100 -9.09 -11.56 2.91
C ASP A 100 -8.47 -12.20 1.67
N ASN A 101 -8.99 -11.86 0.49
CA ASN A 101 -8.43 -12.32 -0.79
C ASN A 101 -7.00 -11.81 -1.00
N LEU A 102 -6.73 -10.55 -0.62
CA LEU A 102 -5.39 -9.98 -0.67
C LEU A 102 -4.44 -10.75 0.25
N LEU A 103 -4.80 -10.96 1.51
CA LEU A 103 -3.95 -11.64 2.50
C LEU A 103 -3.72 -13.11 2.14
N LEU A 104 -4.74 -13.78 1.60
CA LEU A 104 -4.62 -15.15 1.09
C LEU A 104 -3.62 -15.23 -0.07
N ASP A 105 -3.72 -14.33 -1.06
CA ASP A 105 -2.80 -14.30 -2.19
C ASP A 105 -1.39 -13.84 -1.79
N LEU A 106 -1.27 -12.90 -0.85
CA LEU A 106 0.01 -12.43 -0.32
C LEU A 106 0.82 -13.59 0.28
N LYS A 107 0.16 -14.52 0.99
CA LYS A 107 0.80 -15.73 1.54
C LYS A 107 1.34 -16.66 0.45
N ASN A 108 0.62 -16.77 -0.67
CA ASN A 108 0.96 -17.67 -1.77
C ASN A 108 2.01 -17.08 -2.73
N LYS A 109 2.16 -15.76 -2.77
CA LYS A 109 3.15 -15.08 -3.62
C LYS A 109 4.49 -14.93 -2.92
N LYS A 110 5.52 -15.60 -3.46
CA LYS A 110 6.89 -15.62 -2.91
C LYS A 110 7.43 -14.23 -2.54
N LEU A 111 7.12 -13.19 -3.32
CA LEU A 111 7.66 -11.82 -3.15
C LEU A 111 6.58 -10.75 -3.29
N GLY A 112 5.36 -11.05 -2.84
CA GLY A 112 4.25 -10.11 -2.83
C GLY A 112 4.49 -8.95 -1.85
N ILE A 113 4.20 -7.73 -2.29
CA ILE A 113 4.23 -6.53 -1.44
C ILE A 113 2.87 -5.86 -1.55
N SER A 114 2.24 -5.58 -0.41
CA SER A 114 0.97 -4.86 -0.32
C SER A 114 1.01 -3.82 0.80
N PHE A 115 -0.13 -3.19 1.08
CA PHE A 115 -0.31 -2.22 2.14
C PHE A 115 -1.66 -2.39 2.85
N LEU A 116 -1.71 -2.00 4.12
CA LEU A 116 -2.92 -1.87 4.94
C LEU A 116 -2.69 -0.87 6.08
N PHE A 117 -3.74 -0.37 6.73
CA PHE A 117 -3.55 0.35 7.99
C PHE A 117 -3.27 -0.62 9.13
N ASP A 118 -2.48 -0.18 10.11
CA ASP A 118 -2.16 -1.00 11.29
C ASP A 118 -3.43 -1.53 12.00
N ASN A 119 -4.46 -0.69 12.12
CA ASN A 119 -5.73 -1.04 12.77
C ASN A 119 -6.59 -2.02 11.95
N ASP A 120 -6.30 -2.21 10.67
CA ASP A 120 -7.02 -3.16 9.81
C ASP A 120 -6.43 -4.59 9.94
N SER A 121 -5.32 -4.74 10.65
CA SER A 121 -4.75 -6.03 10.96
C SER A 121 -5.35 -6.57 12.25
N GLY A 122 -6.24 -7.57 12.13
CA GLY A 122 -6.81 -8.26 13.29
C GLY A 122 -5.75 -8.83 14.24
N GLU A 123 -6.18 -9.35 15.39
CA GLU A 123 -5.30 -9.78 16.49
C GLU A 123 -4.18 -10.76 16.07
N GLU A 124 -4.38 -11.55 15.01
CA GLU A 124 -3.34 -12.38 14.40
C GLU A 124 -2.75 -11.75 13.12
N LYS A 125 -1.57 -11.13 13.26
CA LYS A 125 -0.79 -10.64 12.11
C LYS A 125 -0.14 -11.81 11.35
N ASN A 126 -0.83 -12.36 10.36
CA ASN A 126 -0.31 -13.40 9.48
C ASN A 126 0.41 -12.82 8.24
N PHE A 127 1.25 -11.80 8.48
CA PHE A 127 2.10 -11.12 7.50
C PHE A 127 3.32 -10.51 8.21
N ASN A 128 4.38 -10.22 7.47
CA ASN A 128 5.52 -9.45 7.96
C ASN A 128 5.41 -7.98 7.54
N VAL A 129 5.69 -7.06 8.45
CA VAL A 129 5.80 -5.62 8.12
C VAL A 129 7.19 -5.34 7.55
N VAL A 130 7.22 -4.79 6.34
CA VAL A 130 8.46 -4.40 5.65
C VAL A 130 8.93 -3.03 6.14
N GLN A 131 7.99 -2.08 6.25
CA GLN A 131 8.22 -0.74 6.80
C GLN A 131 6.88 -0.09 7.16
N GLU A 132 6.95 0.90 8.06
CA GLU A 132 5.84 1.79 8.38
C GLU A 132 5.95 3.08 7.56
N ILE A 133 4.82 3.58 7.08
CA ILE A 133 4.72 4.85 6.38
C ILE A 133 3.83 5.76 7.23
N TRP A 134 4.47 6.79 7.79
CA TRP A 134 3.81 7.81 8.58
C TRP A 134 3.04 8.75 7.66
N VAL A 135 1.73 8.83 7.90
CA VAL A 135 0.83 9.70 7.15
C VAL A 135 0.60 10.90 8.04
N SER A 136 1.32 11.99 7.78
CA SER A 136 1.09 13.24 8.50
C SER A 136 -0.19 13.87 7.96
N ASP A 137 -1.14 14.16 8.86
CA ASP A 137 -2.24 15.09 8.57
C ASP A 137 -1.62 16.46 8.32
N THR A 138 -1.32 16.75 7.06
CA THR A 138 -0.93 18.11 6.67
C THR A 138 -2.20 18.76 6.10
N PRO A 139 -2.66 19.87 6.70
CA PRO A 139 -3.95 20.50 6.39
C PRO A 139 -4.05 21.04 4.96
#